data_AF-K2F831-F1
#
_entry.id   AF-K2F831-F1
#
_cell.length_a   1.000
_cell.length_b   1.000
_cell.length_c   1.000
_cell.angle_alpha   90.00
_cell.angle_beta   90.00
_cell.angle_gamma   90.00
#
_symmetry.space_group_name_H-M   'P 1'
#
loop_
_entity.id
_entity.type
_entity.pdbx_description
1 polymer ?
#
loop_
_entity_poly.entity_id
_entity_poly.type
_entity_poly.pdbx_seq_one_letter_code
_entity_poly.pdbx_strand_id
1 'polypeptide(L)' 'MAAKESVNRAFEGSLSDGVMFERRLFHALFATQDQKEGMDAFVNKRTANFTHQ' A
#
# COMPACT_ATOMS: atom_id res chain seq x y z
N MET A 1 4.12 4.46 -5.03
CA MET A 1 5.06 5.27 -4.23
C MET A 1 4.96 5.01 -2.72
N ALA A 2 3.76 4.69 -2.18
CA ALA A 2 3.52 4.52 -0.74
C ALA A 2 4.51 3.60 0.02
N ALA A 3 4.90 2.47 -0.56
CA ALA A 3 5.84 1.55 0.11
C ALA A 3 7.25 2.15 0.27
N LYS A 4 7.78 2.80 -0.78
CA LYS A 4 9.09 3.46 -0.73
C LYS A 4 9.09 4.62 0.27
N GLU A 5 8.01 5.38 0.30
CA GLU A 5 7.83 6.49 1.23
C GLU A 5 7.75 6.01 2.69
N SER A 6 7.04 4.90 2.94
CA SER A 6 6.96 4.27 4.27
C SER A 6 8.33 3.89 4.81
N VAL A 7 9.13 3.22 3.97
CA VAL A 7 10.49 2.78 4.33
C VAL A 7 11.38 3.98 4.63
N ASN A 8 11.37 5.00 3.75
CA ASN A 8 12.17 6.21 3.98
C ASN A 8 11.77 6.91 5.28
N ARG A 9 10.46 7.02 5.55
CA ARG A 9 9.96 7.70 6.76
C ARG A 9 10.34 6.96 8.04
N ALA A 10 10.40 5.63 8.00
CA ALA A 10 10.84 4.81 9.13
C ALA A 10 12.31 5.05 9.51
N PHE A 11 13.18 5.44 8.56
CA PHE A 11 14.58 5.78 8.83
C PHE A 11 14.77 7.17 9.46
N GLU A 12 13.78 8.05 9.36
CA GLU A 12 13.86 9.45 9.81
C GLU A 12 13.20 9.69 11.18
N GLY A 13 12.72 8.65 11.86
CA GLY A 13 11.94 8.80 13.10
C GLY A 13 12.00 7.62 14.05
N SER A 14 11.11 7.63 15.05
CA SER A 14 10.97 6.51 15.98
C SER A 14 10.22 5.34 15.31
N LEU A 15 10.41 4.12 15.82
CA LEU A 15 9.67 2.95 15.35
C LEU A 15 8.14 3.17 15.45
N SER A 16 7.67 3.79 16.53
CA SER A 16 6.25 4.12 16.72
C SER A 16 5.70 5.05 15.64
N ASP A 17 6.49 6.05 15.23
CA ASP A 17 6.07 6.98 14.18
C ASP A 17 6.03 6.31 12.81
N GLY A 18 7.02 5.46 12.51
CA GLY A 18 7.05 4.66 11.29
C GLY A 18 5.83 3.74 11.17
N VAL A 19 5.50 3.02 12.24
CA VAL A 19 4.33 2.12 12.27
C VAL A 19 3.01 2.88 12.10
N MET A 20 2.86 4.04 12.75
CA MET A 20 1.67 4.89 12.58
C MET A 20 1.53 5.39 11.15
N PHE A 21 2.64 5.81 10.54
CA PHE A 21 2.67 6.28 9.16
C PHE A 21 2.34 5.16 8.16
N GLU A 22 2.96 3.99 8.31
CA GLU A 22 2.69 2.79 7.51
C GLU A 22 1.21 2.39 7.57
N ARG A 23 0.63 2.35 8.78
CA ARG A 23 -0.79 2.02 8.95
C ARG A 23 -1.70 2.98 8.20
N ARG A 24 -1.41 4.29 8.27
CA ARG A 24 -2.18 5.31 7.56
C ARG A 24 -2.08 5.15 6.05
N LEU A 25 -0.87 4.96 5.53
CA LEU A 25 -0.64 4.75 4.10
C LEU A 25 -1.31 3.46 3.62
N PHE A 26 -1.23 2.38 4.39
CA PHE A 26 -1.88 1.13 4.06
C PHE A 26 -3.40 1.27 3.95
N HIS A 27 -4.03 1.99 4.88
CA HIS A 27 -5.48 2.28 4.78
C HIS A 27 -5.82 3.10 3.53
N ALA A 28 -4.97 4.06 3.15
CA ALA A 28 -5.20 4.88 1.96
C ALA A 28 -5.19 4.04 0.66
N LEU A 29 -4.44 2.93 0.62
CA LEU A 29 -4.42 2.04 -0.55
C LEU A 29 -5.78 1.40 -0.83
N PHE A 30 -6.65 1.18 0.16
CA PHE A 30 -7.98 0.61 -0.08
C PHE A 30 -8.93 1.53 -0.87
N ALA A 31 -8.56 2.80 -1.03
CA ALA A 31 -9.29 3.73 -1.88
C ALA A 31 -8.89 3.62 -3.36
N THR A 32 -7.76 2.99 -3.70
CA THR A 32 -7.30 2.86 -5.09
C THR A 32 -8.02 1.74 -5.82
N GLN A 33 -8.15 1.87 -7.14
CA GLN A 33 -8.77 0.82 -7.95
C GLN A 33 -7.84 -0.39 -8.07
N ASP A 34 -6.54 -0.14 -8.11
CA ASP A 34 -5.52 -1.18 -8.16
C ASP A 34 -5.54 -2.10 -6.93
N GLN A 35 -5.92 -1.58 -5.75
CA GLN A 35 -6.06 -2.43 -4.56
C GLN A 35 -7.21 -3.43 -4.74
N LYS A 36 -8.34 -2.99 -5.30
CA LYS A 36 -9.50 -3.85 -5.56
C LYS A 36 -9.20 -4.87 -6.65
N GLU A 37 -8.58 -4.42 -7.75
CA GLU A 37 -8.15 -5.27 -8.87
C GLU A 37 -7.15 -6.33 -8.40
N GLY A 38 -6.15 -5.96 -7.60
CA GLY A 38 -5.19 -6.91 -7.05
C GLY A 38 -5.85 -7.97 -6.18
N MET A 39 -6.85 -7.60 -5.38
CA MET A 39 -7.58 -8.53 -4.52
C MET A 39 -8.50 -9.45 -5.32
N ASP A 40 -9.23 -8.91 -6.30
CA ASP A 40 -10.06 -9.70 -7.21
C ASP A 40 -9.23 -10.68 -8.03
N ALA A 41 -8.12 -10.20 -8.61
CA ALA A 41 -7.21 -11.04 -9.39
C ALA A 41 -6.62 -12.19 -8.56
N PHE A 42 -6.26 -11.91 -7.30
CA PHE A 42 -5.76 -12.94 -6.37
C PHE A 42 -6.82 -14.00 -6.06
N VAL A 43 -8.05 -13.60 -5.74
CA VAL A 43 -9.16 -14.53 -5.46
C VAL A 43 -9.49 -15.37 -6.70
N ASN A 44 -9.50 -14.76 -7.88
CA ASN A 44 -9.81 -15.41 -9.15
C ASN A 44 -8.61 -16.12 -9.79
N LYS A 45 -7.43 -16.13 -9.15
CA LYS A 45 -6.17 -16.74 -9.62
C LYS A 45 -5.78 -16.32 -11.05
N ARG A 46 -6.04 -15.07 -11.40
CA ARG A 46 -5.65 -14.46 -12.67
C ARG A 46 -4.54 -13.45 -12.45
N THR A 47 -3.84 -13.09 -13.52
CA THR A 47 -2.87 -11.98 -13.46
C THR A 47 -3.62 -10.66 -13.24
N ALA A 48 -3.15 -9.87 -12.26
CA ALA A 48 -3.69 -8.54 -11.99
C ALA A 48 -3.23 -7.55 -13.05
N ASN A 49 -4.11 -6.63 -13.45
CA ASN A 49 -3.80 -5.55 -14.37
C ASN A 49 -3.80 -4.19 -13.66
N PHE A 50 -2.63 -3.75 -13.20
CA PHE A 50 -2.50 -2.48 -12.49
C PHE A 50 -2.42 -1.29 -13.44
N THR A 51 -3.27 -0.29 -13.22
CA THR A 51 -3.38 0.91 -14.06
C THR A 51 -2.92 2.19 -13.36
N HIS A 52 -2.49 2.10 -12.09
CA HIS A 52 -2.02 3.20 -11.27
C HIS A 52 -3.10 4.26 -11.01
N GLN A 53 -4.34 3.81 -10.75
CA GLN A 53 -5.53 4.63 -10.51
C GLN A 53 -6.06 4.52 -9.07
#